data_AF-A0A917MIP8-F1
#
_entry.id   AF-A0A917MIP8-F1
#
_cell.length_a   1.000
_cell.length_b   1.000
_cell.length_c   1.000
_cell.angle_alpha   90.00
_cell.angle_beta   90.00
_cell.angle_gamma   90.00
#
_symmetry.space_group_name_H-M   'P 1'
#
loop_
_entity.id
_entity.type
_entity.pdbx_description
1 polymer ?
#
loop_
_entity_poly.entity_id
_entity_poly.type
_entity_poly.pdbx_seq_one_letter_code
_entity_poly.pdbx_strand_id
1 'polypeptide(L)' 'MFSTAVASACLTVLQWLLWLTAGLLLLLLVVQSLRGDADAQPVTTAVMAVAAGVLGWMFGAAGRRLAAR' A
#
# COMPACT_ATOMS: atom_id res chain seq x y z
N MET A 1 16.09 -18.79 -13.76
CA MET A 1 15.74 -17.57 -14.53
C MET A 1 14.23 -17.32 -14.57
N PHE A 2 13.38 -18.29 -14.93
CA PHE A 2 11.91 -18.08 -14.92
C PHE A 2 11.31 -17.71 -13.54
N SER A 3 11.82 -18.28 -12.45
CA SER A 3 11.29 -18.02 -11.10
C SER A 3 11.49 -16.57 -10.62
N THR A 4 12.60 -15.92 -10.99
CA THR A 4 12.86 -14.53 -10.60
C THR A 4 11.99 -13.53 -11.36
N ALA A 5 11.69 -13.81 -12.63
CA ALA A 5 10.78 -13.00 -13.44
C ALA A 5 9.33 -13.06 -12.93
N VAL A 6 8.85 -14.24 -12.51
CA VAL A 6 7.51 -14.38 -11.92
C VAL A 6 7.46 -13.73 -10.54
N ALA A 7 8.52 -13.87 -9.73
CA ALA A 7 8.59 -13.23 -8.42
C ALA A 7 8.58 -11.69 -8.51
N SER A 8 9.32 -11.11 -9.47
CA SER A 8 9.33 -9.66 -9.67
C SER A 8 7.98 -9.13 -10.18
N ALA A 9 7.32 -9.87 -11.08
CA ALA A 9 5.97 -9.54 -11.52
C ALA A 9 4.96 -9.57 -10.36
N CYS A 10 5.01 -10.61 -9.53
CA CYS A 10 4.15 -10.75 -8.35
C CYS A 10 4.36 -9.60 -7.34
N LEU A 11 5.62 -9.25 -7.03
CA LEU A 11 5.95 -8.13 -6.15
C LEU A 11 5.46 -6.79 -6.70
N THR A 12 5.52 -6.61 -8.02
CA THR A 12 5.03 -5.39 -8.69
C THR A 12 3.51 -5.28 -8.58
N VAL A 13 2.78 -6.37 -8.81
CA VAL A 13 1.33 -6.42 -8.65
C VAL A 13 0.94 -6.18 -7.18
N LEU A 14 1.64 -6.81 -6.24
CA LEU A 14 1.41 -6.63 -4.80
C LEU A 14 1.65 -5.18 -4.36
N GLN A 15 2.71 -4.53 -4.88
CA GLN A 15 2.99 -3.12 -4.65
C GLN A 15 1.83 -2.24 -5.12
N TRP A 16 1.32 -2.46 -6.33
CA TRP A 16 0.20 -1.69 -6.88
C TRP A 16 -1.07 -1.86 -6.06
N LEU A 17 -1.39 -3.09 -5.67
CA LEU A 17 -2.51 -3.39 -4.78
C LEU A 17 -2.40 -2.64 -3.45
N LEU A 18 -1.22 -2.67 -2.81
CA LEU A 18 -0.96 -1.97 -1.56
C LEU A 18 -1.05 -0.45 -1.70
N TRP A 19 -0.57 0.11 -2.81
CA TRP A 19 -0.72 1.53 -3.12
C TRP A 19 -2.18 1.92 -3.32
N LEU A 20 -2.95 1.10 -4.03
CA LEU A 20 -4.40 1.29 -4.17
C LEU A 20 -5.11 1.24 -2.81
N THR A 21 -4.75 0.28 -1.95
CA THR A 21 -5.36 0.19 -0.61
C THR A 21 -4.99 1.38 0.25
N ALA A 22 -3.73 1.82 0.25
CA ALA A 22 -3.28 3.01 0.96
C ALA A 22 -4.01 4.27 0.48
N GLY A 23 -4.18 4.42 -0.85
CA GLY A 23 -4.95 5.51 -1.44
C GLY A 23 -6.42 5.47 -1.03
N LEU A 24 -7.04 4.29 -0.99
CA LEU A 24 -8.43 4.12 -0.57
C LEU A 24 -8.61 4.46 0.92
N LEU A 25 -7.66 4.07 1.78
CA LEU A 25 -7.67 4.42 3.20
C LEU A 25 -7.48 5.92 3.43
N LEU A 26 -6.63 6.57 2.64
CA LEU A 26 -6.50 8.03 2.66
C LEU A 26 -7.80 8.72 2.21
N LEU A 27 -8.43 8.22 1.14
CA LEU A 27 -9.71 8.75 0.68
C LEU A 27 -10.77 8.62 1.77
N LEU A 28 -10.87 7.45 2.40
CA LEU A 28 -11.77 7.22 3.52
C LEU A 28 -11.47 8.19 4.67
N LEU A 29 -10.21 8.36 5.05
CA LEU A 29 -9.81 9.31 6.10
C LEU A 29 -10.28 10.73 5.78
N VAL A 30 -10.11 11.19 4.54
CA VAL A 30 -10.55 12.52 4.08
C VAL A 30 -12.07 12.63 4.16
N VAL A 31 -12.80 11.64 3.64
CA VAL A 31 -14.27 11.64 3.64
C VAL A 31 -14.81 11.62 5.07
N GLN A 32 -14.26 10.79 5.95
CA GLN A 32 -14.65 10.71 7.37
C GLN A 32 -14.39 12.05 8.08
N SER A 33 -13.24 12.68 7.78
CA SER A 33 -12.89 14.00 8.35
C SER A 33 -13.82 15.12 7.89
N LEU A 34 -14.22 15.10 6.61
CA LEU A 34 -15.17 16.08 6.04
C LEU A 34 -16.61 15.85 6.52
N ARG A 35 -16.98 14.59 6.74
CA ARG A 35 -18.31 14.20 7.20
C ARG A 35 -18.50 14.45 8.70
N GLY A 36 -17.40 14.62 9.45
CA GLY A 36 -17.42 14.91 10.88
C GLY A 36 -17.91 13.73 11.71
N ASP A 37 -17.77 12.50 11.18
CA ASP A 37 -18.23 11.29 11.86
C ASP A 37 -17.40 11.03 13.12
N ALA A 38 -18.03 11.14 14.28
CA ALA A 38 -17.39 10.93 15.58
C ALA A 38 -17.08 9.45 15.89
N ASP A 39 -17.78 8.52 15.24
CA ASP A 39 -17.55 7.07 15.33
C ASP A 39 -16.45 6.57 14.40
N ALA A 40 -16.01 7.40 13.45
CA ALA A 40 -14.90 7.05 12.58
C ALA A 40 -13.63 7.02 13.42
N GLN A 41 -13.04 5.85 13.66
CA GLN A 41 -11.73 5.73 14.32
C GLN A 41 -10.63 6.29 13.38
N PRO A 42 -10.25 7.58 13.48
CA PRO A 42 -9.47 8.22 12.42
C PRO A 42 -8.01 7.79 12.52
N VAL A 43 -7.55 7.57 13.76
CA VAL A 43 -6.20 7.16 14.11
C VAL A 43 -5.90 5.75 13.57
N THR A 44 -6.81 4.78 13.75
CA THR A 44 -6.60 3.42 13.20
C THR A 44 -6.58 3.44 11.67
N THR A 45 -7.45 4.21 11.04
CA THR A 45 -7.49 4.36 9.57
C THR A 45 -6.19 4.99 9.05
N ALA A 46 -5.68 6.02 9.73
CA ALA A 46 -4.41 6.66 9.39
C ALA A 46 -3.20 5.72 9.59
N VAL A 47 -3.16 4.99 10.71
CA VAL A 47 -2.09 4.00 10.97
C VAL A 47 -2.07 2.91 9.90
N MET A 48 -3.24 2.40 9.51
CA MET A 48 -3.34 1.39 8.44
C MET A 48 -2.93 1.96 7.08
N ALA A 49 -3.28 3.22 6.79
CA ALA A 49 -2.84 3.88 5.56
C ALA A 49 -1.32 4.03 5.49
N VAL A 50 -0.69 4.43 6.61
CA VAL A 50 0.78 4.53 6.71
C VAL A 50 1.43 3.16 6.59
N ALA A 51 0.92 2.14 7.29
CA ALA A 51 1.44 0.78 7.22
C ALA A 51 1.36 0.22 5.78
N ALA A 52 0.23 0.40 5.10
CA ALA A 52 0.06 0.00 3.70
C ALA A 52 1.03 0.73 2.76
N GLY A 53 1.25 2.04 2.98
CA GLY A 53 2.22 2.83 2.23
C GLY A 53 3.67 2.36 2.41
N VAL A 54 4.08 2.11 3.66
CA VAL A 54 5.42 1.61 3.99
C VAL A 54 5.65 0.22 3.38
N LEU A 55 4.68 -0.69 3.52
CA LEU A 55 4.74 -2.02 2.93
C LEU A 55 4.83 -1.93 1.40
N GLY A 56 3.98 -1.12 0.76
CA GLY A 56 4.03 -0.89 -0.69
C GLY A 56 5.41 -0.39 -1.16
N TRP A 57 6.04 0.50 -0.39
CA TRP A 57 7.39 0.99 -0.69
C TRP A 57 8.47 -0.09 -0.51
N MET A 58 8.37 -0.91 0.55
CA MET A 58 9.28 -2.04 0.78
C MET A 58 9.18 -3.10 -0.31
N PHE A 59 7.96 -3.48 -0.73
CA PHE A 59 7.76 -4.46 -1.81
C PHE A 59 8.24 -3.92 -3.16
N GLY A 60 8.05 -2.63 -3.45
CA GLY A 60 8.60 -2.01 -4.65
C GLY A 60 10.12 -1.90 -4.65
N ALA A 61 10.72 -1.62 -3.48
CA ALA A 61 12.18 -1.66 -3.34
C ALA A 61 12.72 -3.08 -3.51
N ALA A 62 12.06 -4.11 -2.96
CA ALA A 62 12.43 -5.50 -3.13
C ALA A 62 12.30 -5.97 -4.59
N GLY A 63 11.22 -5.61 -5.27
CA GLY A 63 11.01 -5.91 -6.70
C GLY A 63 12.10 -5.32 -7.58
N ARG A 64 12.48 -4.06 -7.36
CA ARG A 64 13.60 -3.41 -8.08
C ARG A 64 14.95 -4.08 -7.81
N ARG A 65 15.21 -4.50 -6.56
CA ARG A 65 16.44 -5.21 -6.20
C ARG A 65 16.52 -6.61 -6.83
N LEU A 66 15.38 -7.29 -6.95
CA LEU A 66 15.29 -8.60 -7.61
C LEU A 66 15.41 -8.50 -9.13
N ALA A 67 14.93 -7.41 -9.74
CA ALA A 67 15.08 -7.16 -11.17
C ALA A 67 16.50 -6.69 -11.57
N ALA A 68 17.29 -6.19 -10.62
CA ALA A 68 18.67 -5.73 -10.83
C ALA A 68 19.73 -6.84 -10.65
N ARG A 69 19.32 -8.06 -10.27
CA ARG A 69 20.17 -9.26 -10.14
C ARG A 69 19.91 -10.22 -11.29
#